data_AF-A0A966VZ08-F1
#
_entry.id   AF-A0A966VZ08-F1
#
_cell.length_a   1.000
_cell.length_b   1.000
_cell.length_c   1.000
_cell.angle_alpha   90.00
_cell.angle_beta   90.00
_cell.angle_gamma   90.00
#
_symmetry.space_group_name_H-M   'P 1'
#
loop_
_entity.id
_entity.type
_entity.pdbx_description
1 polymer ?
#
loop_
_entity_poly.entity_id
_entity_poly.type
_entity_poly.pdbx_seq_one_letter_code
_entity_poly.pdbx_strand_id
1 'polypeptide(L)'
;LEPEPLCFLETSAEAVDFIEQMRADRPGDLRLNEHLGVNYDCCHLALQYESPREALGRLRQHKIKVSKLHLSNALKVKPTAEVRQALRAFADEVYFHQVLARSADGTLTRHKDLDDALALHNRLPPALKDEWRIHFHIPLHCPPTPLFGTTADHVQGVLDVLKETPSLCSHLEMETYTWEVMPAELKKRNVVDQLVDEYLWTIAELGKRGLA
;
A
#
# COMPACT_ATOMS: atom_id res chain seq x y z
N LEU A 1 2.66 8.02 13.20
CA LEU A 1 2.97 8.59 11.87
C LEU A 1 2.65 7.53 10.85
N GLU A 2 2.15 7.92 9.70
CA GLU A 2 1.88 6.99 8.60
C GLU A 2 2.52 7.57 7.34
N PRO A 3 3.53 6.90 6.77
CA PRO A 3 4.05 7.28 5.46
C PRO A 3 2.97 7.08 4.40
N GLU A 4 2.74 8.08 3.57
CA GLU A 4 1.67 8.11 2.57
C GLU A 4 2.20 8.71 1.25
N PRO A 5 1.81 8.19 0.08
CA PRO A 5 2.20 8.73 -1.21
C PRO A 5 1.91 10.23 -1.35
N LEU A 6 2.86 10.99 -1.89
CA LEU A 6 2.80 12.44 -2.08
C LEU A 6 2.63 13.29 -0.80
N CYS A 7 2.78 12.70 0.39
CA CYS A 7 2.87 13.42 1.66
C CYS A 7 4.33 13.76 2.02
N PHE A 8 4.55 14.40 3.17
CA PHE A 8 5.89 14.77 3.65
C PHE A 8 6.79 13.55 3.95
N LEU A 9 6.18 12.44 4.38
CA LEU A 9 6.85 11.16 4.57
C LEU A 9 6.16 10.17 3.64
N GLU A 10 6.85 9.68 2.63
CA GLU A 10 6.30 8.69 1.70
C GLU A 10 6.85 7.30 2.00
N THR A 11 8.12 7.21 2.38
CA THR A 11 8.87 5.96 2.52
C THR A 11 9.21 5.67 3.99
N SER A 12 9.51 4.41 4.27
CA SER A 12 10.03 4.03 5.59
C SER A 12 11.43 4.57 5.88
N ALA A 13 12.22 4.93 4.85
CA ALA A 13 13.49 5.62 5.03
C ALA A 13 13.29 7.07 5.51
N GLU A 14 12.36 7.81 4.90
CA GLU A 14 12.02 9.17 5.32
C GLU A 14 11.41 9.18 6.73
N ALA A 15 10.58 8.19 7.06
CA ALA A 15 10.04 8.05 8.42
C ALA A 15 11.14 7.82 9.46
N VAL A 16 12.17 7.04 9.12
CA VAL A 16 13.36 6.86 9.97
C VAL A 16 14.08 8.17 10.16
N ASP A 17 14.43 8.84 9.05
CA ASP A 17 15.17 10.11 9.11
C ASP A 17 14.42 11.16 9.94
N PHE A 18 13.10 11.25 9.77
CA PHE A 18 12.26 12.16 10.55
C PHE A 18 12.27 11.85 12.05
N ILE A 19 12.12 10.59 12.44
CA ILE A 19 12.14 10.20 13.85
C ILE A 19 13.53 10.39 14.46
N GLU A 20 14.60 10.11 13.73
CA GLU A 20 15.97 10.36 14.20
C GLU A 20 16.26 11.86 14.35
N GLN A 21 15.76 12.70 13.45
CA GLN A 21 15.81 14.16 13.61
C GLN A 21 15.08 14.61 14.88
N MET A 22 13.89 14.07 15.17
CA MET A 22 13.17 14.38 16.41
C MET A 22 13.94 13.95 17.67
N ARG A 23 14.60 12.78 17.62
CA ARG A 23 15.46 12.30 18.72
C ARG A 23 16.68 13.19 18.92
N ALA A 24 17.28 13.68 17.84
CA ALA A 24 18.41 14.61 17.90
C ALA A 24 18.02 16.00 18.43
N ASP A 25 16.83 16.49 18.08
CA ASP A 25 16.26 17.74 18.60
C ASP A 25 15.92 17.66 20.11
N ARG A 26 15.57 16.45 20.59
CA ARG A 26 15.21 16.19 22.01
C ARG A 26 16.04 15.05 22.61
N PRO A 27 17.35 15.24 22.81
CA PRO A 27 18.23 14.18 23.29
C PRO A 27 17.81 13.72 24.69
N GLY A 28 17.64 12.39 24.84
CA GLY A 28 17.27 11.76 26.11
C GLY A 28 15.76 11.78 26.44
N ASP A 29 14.91 12.33 25.58
CA ASP A 29 13.45 12.29 25.79
C ASP A 29 12.88 10.90 25.48
N LEU A 30 12.71 10.07 26.52
CA LEU A 30 12.21 8.71 26.40
C LEU A 30 10.77 8.64 25.86
N ARG A 31 9.98 9.71 26.01
CA ARG A 31 8.57 9.76 25.56
C ARG A 31 8.44 9.61 24.06
N LEU A 32 9.46 10.01 23.29
CA LEU A 32 9.47 9.83 21.84
C LEU A 32 9.37 8.35 21.48
N ASN A 33 10.14 7.48 22.13
CA ASN A 33 10.11 6.04 21.84
C ASN A 33 8.87 5.35 22.43
N GLU A 34 8.29 5.92 23.50
CA GLU A 34 7.11 5.36 24.15
C GLU A 34 5.82 5.63 23.35
N HIS A 35 5.68 6.85 22.83
CA HIS A 35 4.44 7.34 22.23
C HIS A 35 4.48 7.43 20.70
N LEU A 36 5.66 7.58 20.10
CA LEU A 36 5.80 7.69 18.65
C LEU A 36 6.08 6.32 18.02
N GLY A 37 5.39 6.06 16.93
CA GLY A 37 5.65 4.91 16.08
C GLY A 37 5.05 5.11 14.70
N VAL A 38 5.29 4.13 13.85
CA VAL A 38 4.81 4.08 12.48
C VAL A 38 3.57 3.20 12.42
N ASN A 39 2.47 3.74 11.90
CA ASN A 39 1.43 2.93 11.28
C ASN A 39 1.97 2.52 9.92
N TYR A 40 2.15 1.22 9.72
CA TYR A 40 2.67 0.70 8.46
C TYR A 40 1.48 0.28 7.61
N ASP A 41 1.17 1.09 6.59
CA ASP A 41 0.15 0.76 5.61
C ASP A 41 0.74 -0.01 4.41
N CYS A 42 0.18 -1.19 4.15
CA CYS A 42 0.70 -2.06 3.10
C CYS A 42 0.53 -1.46 1.70
N CYS A 43 -0.59 -0.80 1.42
CA CYS A 43 -0.87 -0.12 0.16
C CYS A 43 0.14 1.01 -0.08
N HIS A 44 0.33 1.91 0.88
CA HIS A 44 1.21 3.06 0.80
C HIS A 44 2.66 2.65 0.54
N LEU A 45 3.18 1.71 1.33
CA LEU A 45 4.56 1.26 1.18
C LEU A 45 4.74 0.39 -0.07
N ALA A 46 3.70 -0.33 -0.50
CA ALA A 46 3.72 -0.98 -1.79
C ALA A 46 3.79 0.06 -2.93
N LEU A 47 3.07 1.18 -2.86
CA LEU A 47 3.15 2.23 -3.89
C LEU A 47 4.57 2.75 -4.09
N GLN A 48 5.35 2.87 -3.01
CA GLN A 48 6.74 3.29 -3.04
C GLN A 48 7.73 2.22 -3.55
N TYR A 49 7.22 1.07 -4.00
CA TYR A 49 8.00 -0.10 -4.45
C TYR A 49 8.94 -0.65 -3.38
N GLU A 50 8.64 -0.42 -2.10
CA GLU A 50 9.43 -1.01 -1.01
C GLU A 50 9.15 -2.50 -0.86
N SER A 51 10.16 -3.26 -0.45
CA SER A 51 9.98 -4.64 0.02
C SER A 51 9.51 -4.62 1.48
N PRO A 52 8.51 -5.43 1.86
CA PRO A 52 8.01 -5.45 3.24
C PRO A 52 9.10 -5.87 4.23
N ARG A 53 9.98 -6.81 3.84
CA ARG A 53 11.10 -7.25 4.66
C ARG A 53 12.13 -6.14 4.88
N GLU A 54 12.43 -5.38 3.83
CA GLU A 54 13.41 -4.30 3.92
C GLU A 54 12.86 -3.11 4.71
N ALA A 55 11.62 -2.70 4.43
CA ALA A 55 10.97 -1.58 5.11
C ALA A 55 10.77 -1.84 6.60
N LEU A 56 10.17 -2.98 6.97
CA LEU A 56 10.02 -3.35 8.39
C LEU A 56 11.37 -3.63 9.06
N GLY A 57 12.32 -4.22 8.33
CA GLY A 57 13.69 -4.42 8.80
C GLY A 57 14.37 -3.10 9.17
N ARG A 58 14.21 -2.08 8.32
CA ARG A 58 14.74 -0.72 8.55
C ARG A 58 14.15 -0.09 9.81
N LEU A 59 12.83 -0.11 9.97
CA LEU A 59 12.16 0.40 11.17
C LEU A 59 12.66 -0.30 12.45
N ARG A 60 12.80 -1.62 12.40
CA ARG A 60 13.33 -2.42 13.54
C ARG A 60 14.78 -2.09 13.85
N GLN A 61 15.63 -1.95 12.85
CA GLN A 61 17.05 -1.62 13.01
C GLN A 61 17.21 -0.28 13.75
N HIS A 62 16.35 0.69 13.45
CA HIS A 62 16.30 2.00 14.10
C HIS A 62 15.48 2.05 15.39
N LYS A 63 15.04 0.88 15.88
CA LYS A 63 14.22 0.74 17.11
C LYS A 63 12.97 1.62 17.06
N ILE A 64 12.38 1.76 15.88
CA ILE A 64 11.13 2.48 15.67
C ILE A 64 9.99 1.50 15.85
N LYS A 65 9.04 1.84 16.72
CA LYS A 65 7.85 1.03 17.00
C LYS A 65 6.97 0.98 15.75
N VAL A 66 6.58 -0.23 15.34
CA VAL A 66 5.46 -0.44 14.41
C VAL A 66 4.19 -0.49 15.25
N SER A 67 3.48 0.63 15.33
CA SER A 67 2.35 0.79 16.25
C SER A 67 1.08 0.10 15.75
N LYS A 68 0.94 -0.04 14.43
CA LYS A 68 -0.18 -0.68 13.77
C LYS A 68 0.26 -1.16 12.37
N LEU A 69 -0.34 -2.24 11.88
CA LEU A 69 -0.26 -2.70 10.50
C LEU A 69 -1.64 -2.51 9.85
N HIS A 70 -1.75 -1.68 8.83
CA HIS A 70 -2.91 -1.69 7.94
C HIS A 70 -2.69 -2.75 6.86
N LEU A 71 -3.57 -3.75 6.85
CA LEU A 71 -3.68 -4.74 5.81
C LEU A 71 -4.54 -4.11 4.71
N SER A 72 -3.86 -3.55 3.72
CA SER A 72 -4.47 -2.84 2.58
C SER A 72 -3.77 -3.24 1.28
N ASN A 73 -4.51 -3.21 0.18
CA ASN A 73 -4.02 -3.56 -1.15
C ASN A 73 -4.23 -2.40 -2.13
N ALA A 74 -3.29 -2.24 -3.05
CA ALA A 74 -3.36 -1.30 -4.15
C ALA A 74 -3.53 -2.02 -5.49
N LEU A 75 -3.92 -1.25 -6.51
CA LEU A 75 -3.96 -1.70 -7.90
C LEU A 75 -2.55 -1.64 -8.52
N LYS A 76 -2.11 -2.71 -9.18
CA LYS A 76 -0.81 -2.83 -9.85
C LYS A 76 -1.01 -3.17 -11.31
N VAL A 77 -0.45 -2.38 -12.23
CA VAL A 77 -0.73 -2.54 -13.67
C VAL A 77 0.48 -2.32 -14.57
N LYS A 78 0.44 -2.90 -15.77
CA LYS A 78 1.28 -2.47 -16.89
C LYS A 78 0.47 -1.49 -17.74
N PRO A 79 0.93 -0.25 -17.97
CA PRO A 79 0.12 0.80 -18.57
C PRO A 79 0.02 0.68 -20.11
N THR A 80 -0.46 -0.46 -20.61
CA THR A 80 -0.75 -0.67 -22.04
C THR A 80 -1.91 0.22 -22.49
N ALA A 81 -2.12 0.41 -23.80
CA ALA A 81 -3.23 1.22 -24.29
C ALA A 81 -4.60 0.70 -23.82
N GLU A 82 -4.78 -0.63 -23.80
CA GLU A 82 -5.99 -1.28 -23.29
C GLU A 82 -6.17 -1.04 -21.79
N VAL A 83 -5.12 -1.23 -20.99
CA VAL A 83 -5.17 -1.01 -19.54
C VAL A 83 -5.46 0.45 -19.22
N ARG A 84 -4.82 1.40 -19.90
CA ARG A 84 -5.08 2.84 -19.72
C ARG A 84 -6.52 3.21 -20.07
N GLN A 85 -7.11 2.56 -21.07
CA GLN A 85 -8.53 2.75 -21.38
C GLN A 85 -9.44 2.19 -20.27
N ALA A 86 -9.12 1.01 -19.75
CA ALA A 86 -9.89 0.37 -18.69
C ALA A 86 -9.78 1.12 -17.34
N LEU A 87 -8.62 1.72 -17.04
CA LEU A 87 -8.39 2.50 -15.82
C LEU A 87 -9.33 3.71 -15.67
N ARG A 88 -9.91 4.23 -16.76
CA ARG A 88 -10.90 5.32 -16.70
C ARG A 88 -12.12 4.96 -15.85
N ALA A 89 -12.45 3.67 -15.69
CA ALA A 89 -13.55 3.22 -14.85
C ALA A 89 -13.26 3.34 -13.34
N PHE A 90 -12.00 3.59 -12.97
CA PHE A 90 -11.59 3.82 -11.58
C PHE A 90 -11.40 5.30 -11.27
N ALA A 91 -11.41 6.18 -12.28
CA ALA A 91 -11.37 7.62 -12.04
C ALA A 91 -12.71 8.06 -11.43
N ASP A 92 -12.65 8.67 -10.25
CA ASP A 92 -13.79 9.23 -9.53
C ASP A 92 -13.42 10.64 -9.06
N GLU A 93 -14.40 11.54 -8.98
CA GLU A 93 -14.21 12.94 -8.55
C GLU A 93 -14.09 13.07 -7.02
N VAL A 94 -14.43 12.01 -6.27
CA VAL A 94 -14.48 12.05 -4.80
C VAL A 94 -13.13 11.72 -4.16
N TYR A 95 -12.37 10.78 -4.73
CA TYR A 95 -11.14 10.26 -4.13
C TYR A 95 -9.94 10.49 -5.06
N PHE A 96 -8.80 10.88 -4.48
CA PHE A 96 -7.55 10.96 -5.22
C PHE A 96 -6.95 9.56 -5.42
N HIS A 97 -6.62 9.23 -6.66
CA HIS A 97 -6.02 7.95 -7.05
C HIS A 97 -4.54 8.18 -7.40
N GLN A 98 -3.75 8.52 -6.40
CA GLN A 98 -2.34 8.86 -6.57
C GLN A 98 -1.60 7.72 -7.30
N VAL A 99 -0.85 8.06 -8.35
CA VAL A 99 -0.17 7.06 -9.20
C VAL A 99 1.33 7.18 -9.06
N LEU A 100 1.97 6.10 -8.65
CA LEU A 100 3.42 5.95 -8.75
C LEU A 100 3.71 5.09 -9.98
N ALA A 101 4.33 5.71 -10.98
CA ALA A 101 4.71 5.09 -12.23
C ALA A 101 6.22 4.81 -12.23
N ARG A 102 6.60 3.54 -12.33
CA ARG A 102 7.99 3.10 -12.49
C ARG A 102 8.26 2.72 -13.93
N SER A 103 9.18 3.45 -14.56
CA SER A 103 9.65 3.15 -15.90
C SER A 103 10.60 1.95 -15.92
N ALA A 104 10.79 1.37 -17.11
CA ALA A 104 11.66 0.21 -17.32
C ALA A 104 13.11 0.39 -16.82
N ASP A 105 13.60 1.63 -16.75
CA ASP A 105 14.92 2.00 -16.23
C ASP A 105 14.96 2.22 -14.71
N GLY A 106 13.82 2.07 -14.03
CA GLY A 106 13.66 2.27 -12.60
C GLY A 106 13.24 3.68 -12.19
N THR A 107 13.13 4.64 -13.13
CA THR A 107 12.71 6.01 -12.83
C THR A 107 11.29 6.03 -12.25
N LEU A 108 11.09 6.73 -11.13
CA LEU A 108 9.79 6.92 -10.50
C LEU A 108 9.21 8.28 -10.85
N THR A 109 7.99 8.29 -11.39
CA THR A 109 7.17 9.48 -11.61
C THR A 109 5.92 9.41 -10.73
N ARG A 110 5.64 10.48 -9.99
CA ARG A 110 4.46 10.61 -9.12
C ARG A 110 3.41 11.48 -9.81
N HIS A 111 2.18 10.99 -9.88
CA HIS A 111 1.01 11.76 -10.31
C HIS A 111 0.07 11.92 -9.13
N LYS A 112 -0.46 13.14 -8.96
CA LYS A 112 -1.38 13.45 -7.85
C LYS A 112 -2.68 12.65 -7.95
N ASP A 113 -3.07 12.31 -9.18
CA ASP A 113 -4.28 11.57 -9.45
C ASP A 113 -4.15 10.71 -10.71
N LEU A 114 -5.07 9.76 -10.90
CA LEU A 114 -5.12 8.85 -12.03
C LEU A 114 -5.39 9.59 -13.34
N ASP A 115 -6.24 10.62 -13.32
CA ASP A 115 -6.54 11.41 -14.50
C ASP A 115 -5.32 12.17 -15.04
N ASP A 116 -4.47 12.69 -14.14
CA ASP A 116 -3.21 13.33 -14.52
C ASP A 116 -2.27 12.33 -15.21
N ALA A 117 -2.14 11.14 -14.63
CA ALA A 117 -1.32 10.06 -15.19
C ALA A 117 -1.84 9.65 -16.59
N LEU A 118 -3.15 9.45 -16.73
CA LEU A 118 -3.79 9.08 -17.99
C LEU A 118 -3.64 10.19 -19.04
N ALA A 119 -3.85 11.45 -18.67
CA ALA A 119 -3.74 12.60 -19.59
C ALA A 119 -2.33 12.74 -20.18
N LEU A 120 -1.29 12.52 -19.36
CA LEU A 120 0.09 12.53 -19.81
C LEU A 120 0.42 11.32 -20.69
N HIS A 121 0.17 10.11 -20.19
CA HIS A 121 0.68 8.88 -20.80
C HIS A 121 -0.13 8.41 -22.01
N ASN A 122 -1.37 8.86 -22.19
CA ASN A 122 -2.13 8.60 -23.41
C ASN A 122 -1.52 9.27 -24.66
N ARG A 123 -0.65 10.27 -24.47
CA ARG A 123 0.10 10.93 -25.55
C ARG A 123 1.42 10.22 -25.86
N LEU A 124 1.80 9.22 -25.06
CA LEU A 124 3.05 8.48 -25.17
C LEU A 124 2.81 7.05 -25.70
N PRO A 125 3.79 6.46 -26.42
CA PRO A 125 3.74 5.05 -26.79
C PRO A 125 3.56 4.15 -25.55
N PRO A 126 2.87 3.00 -25.66
CA PRO A 126 2.78 2.04 -24.57
C PRO A 126 4.16 1.56 -24.12
N ALA A 127 4.46 1.76 -22.84
CA ALA A 127 5.69 1.27 -22.22
C ALA A 127 5.41 -0.08 -21.53
N LEU A 128 5.53 -1.17 -22.28
CA LEU A 128 5.14 -2.52 -21.83
C LEU A 128 5.95 -3.07 -20.63
N LYS A 129 7.08 -2.43 -20.33
CA LYS A 129 7.97 -2.78 -19.21
C LYS A 129 7.73 -1.89 -17.98
N ASP A 130 6.91 -0.87 -18.10
CA ASP A 130 6.58 0.01 -16.98
C ASP A 130 5.55 -0.66 -16.07
N GLU A 131 5.57 -0.27 -14.80
CA GLU A 131 4.59 -0.69 -13.80
C GLU A 131 4.02 0.56 -13.14
N TRP A 132 2.69 0.65 -13.02
CA TRP A 132 2.05 1.65 -12.17
C TRP A 132 1.48 0.96 -10.93
N ARG A 133 1.61 1.62 -9.79
CA ARG A 133 0.90 1.32 -8.56
C ARG A 133 0.00 2.51 -8.25
N ILE A 134 -1.28 2.24 -8.10
CA ILE A 134 -2.32 3.27 -7.98
C ILE A 134 -2.93 3.13 -6.59
N HIS A 135 -2.95 4.24 -5.84
CA HIS A 135 -3.52 4.30 -4.52
C HIS A 135 -5.03 4.09 -4.65
N PHE A 136 -5.46 2.88 -4.32
CA PHE A 136 -6.86 2.51 -4.32
C PHE A 136 -7.01 1.26 -3.47
N HIS A 137 -7.63 1.37 -2.30
CA HIS A 137 -7.74 0.29 -1.32
C HIS A 137 -8.72 -0.78 -1.80
N ILE A 138 -8.25 -1.64 -2.69
CA ILE A 138 -9.01 -2.77 -3.21
C ILE A 138 -9.08 -3.90 -2.17
N PRO A 139 -10.08 -4.78 -2.27
CA PRO A 139 -10.27 -5.85 -1.30
C PRO A 139 -9.03 -6.76 -1.17
N LEU A 140 -8.70 -7.18 0.05
CA LEU A 140 -7.51 -8.00 0.31
C LEU A 140 -7.51 -9.33 -0.44
N HIS A 141 -8.70 -9.90 -0.62
CA HIS A 141 -8.94 -11.17 -1.28
C HIS A 141 -9.15 -11.03 -2.81
N CYS A 142 -9.00 -9.82 -3.37
CA CYS A 142 -9.22 -9.59 -4.80
C CYS A 142 -8.18 -10.33 -5.66
N PRO A 143 -8.60 -11.25 -6.55
CA PRO A 143 -7.66 -11.93 -7.43
C PRO A 143 -7.21 -11.00 -8.57
N PRO A 144 -5.99 -11.18 -9.10
CA PRO A 144 -5.59 -10.46 -10.31
C PRO A 144 -6.46 -10.89 -11.50
N THR A 145 -6.64 -9.95 -12.43
CA THR A 145 -7.29 -10.16 -13.73
C THR A 145 -6.25 -10.08 -14.85
N PRO A 146 -6.61 -10.36 -16.12
CA PRO A 146 -5.68 -10.16 -17.24
C PRO A 146 -5.13 -8.73 -17.37
N LEU A 147 -5.88 -7.72 -16.92
CA LEU A 147 -5.52 -6.30 -17.04
C LEU A 147 -4.96 -5.72 -15.74
N PHE A 148 -5.41 -6.23 -14.60
CA PHE A 148 -5.18 -5.65 -13.28
C PHE A 148 -4.54 -6.64 -12.33
N GLY A 149 -3.34 -6.32 -11.85
CA GLY A 149 -2.73 -6.98 -10.71
C GLY A 149 -3.06 -6.27 -9.40
N THR A 150 -2.63 -6.88 -8.30
CA THR A 150 -2.78 -6.31 -6.95
C THR A 150 -1.42 -6.28 -6.25
N THR A 151 -1.32 -5.52 -5.16
CA THR A 151 -0.16 -5.55 -4.25
C THR A 151 -0.34 -6.52 -3.09
N ALA A 152 -1.21 -7.54 -3.24
CA ALA A 152 -1.44 -8.56 -2.21
C ALA A 152 -0.19 -9.33 -1.80
N ASP A 153 0.83 -9.35 -2.65
CA ASP A 153 2.17 -9.88 -2.34
C ASP A 153 2.85 -9.11 -1.20
N HIS A 154 2.61 -7.80 -1.10
CA HIS A 154 3.17 -6.97 -0.02
C HIS A 154 2.55 -7.30 1.33
N VAL A 155 1.21 -7.41 1.40
CA VAL A 155 0.49 -7.83 2.61
C VAL A 155 0.96 -9.21 3.08
N GLN A 156 1.05 -10.18 2.16
CA GLN A 156 1.55 -11.51 2.49
C GLN A 156 2.99 -11.48 3.03
N GLY A 157 3.86 -10.66 2.43
CA GLY A 157 5.22 -10.46 2.92
C GLY A 157 5.29 -9.79 4.29
N VAL A 158 4.41 -8.84 4.60
CA VAL A 158 4.28 -8.27 5.96
C VAL A 158 3.86 -9.34 6.96
N LEU A 159 2.88 -10.17 6.63
CA LEU A 159 2.44 -11.26 7.49
C LEU A 159 3.54 -12.32 7.69
N ASP A 160 4.35 -12.59 6.67
CA ASP A 160 5.53 -13.48 6.79
C ASP A 160 6.58 -12.91 7.75
N VAL A 161 6.84 -11.60 7.69
CA VAL A 161 7.73 -10.92 8.66
C VAL A 161 7.13 -10.96 10.07
N LEU A 162 5.81 -10.77 10.21
CA LEU A 162 5.13 -10.85 11.49
C LEU A 162 5.19 -12.26 12.09
N LYS A 163 5.09 -13.31 11.26
CA LYS A 163 5.31 -14.70 11.70
C LYS A 163 6.70 -14.91 12.29
N GLU A 164 7.73 -14.35 11.66
CA GLU A 164 9.11 -14.43 12.15
C GLU A 164 9.34 -13.63 13.44
N THR A 165 8.59 -12.53 13.64
CA THR A 165 8.67 -11.68 14.83
C THR A 165 7.26 -11.27 15.29
N PRO A 166 6.51 -12.14 16.01
CA PRO A 166 5.13 -11.85 16.41
C PRO A 166 5.00 -10.64 17.35
N SER A 167 6.07 -10.27 18.05
CA SER A 167 6.13 -9.08 18.90
C SER A 167 6.29 -7.77 18.11
N LEU A 168 6.43 -7.83 16.78
CA LEU A 168 6.60 -6.65 15.93
C LEU A 168 5.41 -5.69 16.05
N CYS A 169 4.19 -6.23 15.98
CA CYS A 169 2.96 -5.48 16.11
C CYS A 169 1.82 -6.39 16.52
N SER A 170 0.98 -5.94 17.44
CA SER A 170 -0.21 -6.67 17.89
C SER A 170 -1.52 -6.08 17.37
N HIS A 171 -1.46 -4.97 16.63
CA HIS A 171 -2.63 -4.27 16.10
C HIS A 171 -2.62 -4.37 14.58
N LEU A 172 -3.53 -5.18 14.05
CA LEU A 172 -3.75 -5.36 12.61
C LEU A 172 -5.14 -4.83 12.29
N GLU A 173 -5.25 -4.02 11.25
CA GLU A 173 -6.51 -3.43 10.78
C GLU A 173 -6.67 -3.74 9.29
N MET A 174 -7.84 -4.23 8.87
CA MET A 174 -8.18 -4.31 7.45
C MET A 174 -8.66 -2.93 7.02
N GLU A 175 -8.06 -2.36 5.99
CA GLU A 175 -8.42 -1.02 5.53
C GLU A 175 -8.85 -1.07 4.06
N THR A 176 -10.12 -1.45 3.84
CA THR A 176 -10.76 -1.44 2.52
C THR A 176 -12.00 -0.56 2.58
N TYR A 177 -12.02 0.50 1.77
CA TYR A 177 -13.12 1.49 1.75
C TYR A 177 -13.73 1.68 0.36
N THR A 178 -13.18 1.08 -0.70
CA THR A 178 -13.61 1.35 -2.08
C THR A 178 -14.76 0.45 -2.57
N TRP A 179 -15.42 -0.29 -1.67
CA TRP A 179 -16.45 -1.28 -2.00
C TRP A 179 -17.56 -0.73 -2.92
N GLU A 180 -17.96 0.52 -2.71
CA GLU A 180 -19.07 1.17 -3.43
C GLU A 180 -18.64 1.91 -4.70
N VAL A 181 -17.34 2.11 -4.92
CA VAL A 181 -16.79 2.87 -6.07
C VAL A 181 -16.01 2.01 -7.06
N MET A 182 -15.85 0.72 -6.78
CA MET A 182 -15.29 -0.22 -7.76
C MET A 182 -16.13 -0.33 -9.05
N PRO A 183 -15.51 -0.64 -10.20
CA PRO A 183 -16.23 -1.02 -11.41
C PRO A 183 -17.23 -2.17 -11.17
N ALA A 184 -18.31 -2.22 -11.94
CA ALA A 184 -19.42 -3.18 -11.74
C ALA A 184 -18.96 -4.64 -11.76
N GLU A 185 -17.92 -4.95 -12.54
CA GLU A 185 -17.32 -6.27 -12.68
C GLU A 185 -16.57 -6.71 -11.40
N LEU A 186 -16.13 -5.73 -10.59
CA LEU A 186 -15.45 -5.92 -9.31
C LEU A 186 -16.37 -5.73 -8.11
N LYS A 187 -17.51 -5.02 -8.27
CA LYS A 187 -18.60 -4.94 -7.29
C LYS A 187 -19.29 -6.29 -7.14
N LYS A 188 -18.68 -7.18 -6.36
CA LYS A 188 -19.31 -8.42 -5.95
C LYS A 188 -20.15 -8.12 -4.71
N ARG A 189 -21.47 -8.02 -4.89
CA ARG A 189 -22.48 -8.15 -3.81
C ARG A 189 -22.62 -6.95 -2.87
N ASN A 190 -23.44 -7.14 -1.84
CA ASN A 190 -23.65 -6.24 -0.71
C ASN A 190 -22.32 -6.02 0.05
N VAL A 191 -22.08 -4.80 0.55
CA VAL A 191 -20.91 -4.44 1.37
C VAL A 191 -20.70 -5.39 2.57
N VAL A 192 -21.77 -5.92 3.16
CA VAL A 192 -21.69 -6.86 4.28
C VAL A 192 -20.98 -8.15 3.89
N ASP A 193 -21.35 -8.75 2.75
CA ASP A 193 -20.74 -10.00 2.28
C ASP A 193 -19.25 -9.80 1.98
N GLN A 194 -18.92 -8.64 1.42
CA GLN A 194 -17.56 -8.24 1.09
C GLN A 194 -16.67 -8.09 2.34
N LEU A 195 -17.19 -7.46 3.41
CA LEU A 195 -16.50 -7.36 4.70
C LEU A 195 -16.30 -8.73 5.36
N VAL A 196 -17.30 -9.61 5.28
CA VAL A 196 -17.20 -10.98 5.80
C VAL A 196 -16.12 -11.78 5.04
N ASP A 197 -16.12 -11.71 3.71
CA ASP A 197 -15.14 -12.39 2.88
C ASP A 197 -13.71 -11.91 3.16
N GLU A 198 -13.52 -10.59 3.37
CA GLU A 198 -12.23 -10.03 3.75
C GLU A 198 -11.77 -10.44 5.14
N TYR A 199 -12.68 -10.46 6.12
CA TYR A 199 -12.40 -10.97 7.45
C TYR A 199 -11.99 -12.44 7.43
N LEU A 200 -12.74 -13.29 6.73
CA LEU A 200 -12.45 -14.72 6.61
C LEU A 200 -11.11 -14.96 5.90
N TRP A 201 -10.82 -14.20 4.84
CA TRP A 201 -9.51 -14.23 4.18
C TRP A 201 -8.38 -13.88 5.15
N THR A 202 -8.55 -12.81 5.93
CA THR A 202 -7.53 -12.34 6.89
C THR A 202 -7.25 -13.40 7.96
N ILE A 203 -8.29 -13.98 8.56
CA ILE A 203 -8.14 -15.07 9.54
C ILE A 203 -7.47 -16.29 8.91
N ALA A 204 -7.80 -16.64 7.66
CA ALA A 204 -7.14 -17.75 6.97
C ALA A 204 -5.65 -17.48 6.70
N GLU A 205 -5.28 -16.27 6.28
CA GLU A 205 -3.88 -15.88 6.07
C GLU A 205 -3.06 -15.85 7.36
N LEU A 206 -3.67 -15.41 8.47
CA LEU A 206 -3.06 -15.48 9.80
C LEU A 206 -2.93 -16.93 10.27
N GLY A 207 -3.94 -17.77 10.04
CA GLY A 207 -3.94 -19.20 10.37
C GLY A 207 -2.84 -19.97 9.66
N LYS A 208 -2.60 -19.71 8.36
CA LYS A 208 -1.47 -20.29 7.58
C LYS A 208 -0.10 -20.00 8.21
N ARG A 209 -0.02 -18.96 9.04
CA ARG A 209 1.20 -18.47 9.68
C ARG A 209 1.26 -18.77 11.17
N GLY A 210 0.21 -19.35 11.76
CA GLY A 210 0.11 -19.59 13.20
C GLY A 210 -0.03 -18.30 14.02
N LEU A 211 -0.68 -17.28 13.45
CA LEU A 211 -0.91 -15.96 14.05
C LEU A 211 -2.37 -15.77 14.53
N ALA A 212 -3.23 -16.77 14.33
CA ALA A 212 -4.66 -16.75 14.68
C ALA A 212 -4.93 -17.54 15.97
#